data_AF-A0A7C0YI62-F1
#
_entry.id   AF-A0A7C0YI62-F1
#
_cell.length_a   1.000
_cell.length_b   1.000
_cell.length_c   1.000
_cell.angle_alpha   90.00
_cell.angle_beta   90.00
_cell.angle_gamma   90.00
#
_symmetry.space_group_name_H-M   'P 1'
#
loop_
_entity.id
_entity.type
_entity.pdbx_description
1 polymer ?
#
loop_
_entity_poly.entity_id
_entity_poly.type
_entity_poly.pdbx_seq_one_letter_code
_entity_poly.pdbx_strand_id
1 'polypeptide(L)' 'RYLLDALNAMEKEKVFFELQEPLSPTLLTEEGNDRYRCVVMPMRI' A
#
# COMPACT_ATOMS: atom_id res chain seq x y z
N ARG A 1 -5.73 6.10 -9.15
CA ARG A 1 -5.25 7.34 -8.48
C ARG A 1 -4.85 7.06 -7.03
N TYR A 2 -5.63 6.29 -6.27
CA TYR A 2 -5.31 5.87 -4.89
C TYR A 2 -3.90 5.29 -4.65
N LEU A 3 -3.40 4.49 -5.59
CA LEU A 3 -2.08 3.85 -5.47
C LEU A 3 -0.93 4.87 -5.51
N LEU A 4 -1.03 5.89 -6.37
CA LEU A 4 -0.05 6.97 -6.46
C LEU A 4 -0.13 7.91 -5.25
N ASP A 5 -1.33 8.17 -4.74
CA ASP A 5 -1.51 8.99 -3.53
C ASP A 5 -0.93 8.27 -2.30
N ALA A 6 -1.11 6.95 -2.20
CA ALA A 6 -0.53 6.14 -1.14
C ALA A 6 1.01 6.09 -1.22
N LEU A 7 1.57 5.99 -2.43
CA LEU A 7 3.01 6.02 -2.65
C LEU A 7 3.63 7.40 -2.37
N ASN A 8 2.96 8.50 -2.72
CA ASN A 8 3.44 9.85 -2.42
C ASN A 8 3.44 10.17 -0.92
N ALA A 9 2.62 9.46 -0.13
CA ALA A 9 2.62 9.57 1.32
C ALA A 9 3.76 8.76 1.98
N MET A 10 4.55 8.00 1.20
CA MET A 10 5.69 7.24 1.70
C MET A 10 7.00 8.01 1.48
N GLU A 11 7.81 8.09 2.53
CA GLU A 11 9.06 8.86 2.57
C GLU A 11 10.27 8.02 2.17
N LYS A 12 10.13 6.68 2.12
CA LYS A 12 11.23 5.75 1.80
C LYS A 12 11.22 5.29 0.35
N GLU A 13 12.43 5.05 -0.18
CA GLU A 13 12.61 4.55 -1.55
C GLU A 13 12.03 3.14 -1.77
N LYS A 14 11.96 2.32 -0.71
CA LYS A 14 11.41 0.96 -0.80
C LYS A 14 10.13 0.82 0.00
N VAL A 15 9.15 0.25 -0.67
CA VAL A 15 7.81 -0.03 -0.16
C VAL A 15 7.46 -1.48 -0.46
N PHE A 16 6.76 -2.11 0.47
CA PHE A 16 6.31 -3.48 0.37
C PHE A 16 4.80 -3.49 0.14
N PHE A 17 4.38 -4.35 -0.78
CA PHE A 17 2.98 -4.56 -1.12
C PHE A 17 2.60 -5.99 -0.75
N GLU A 18 1.68 -6.13 0.20
CA GLU A 18 1.05 -7.41 0.48
C GLU A 18 -0.27 -7.49 -0.30
N LEU A 19 -0.20 -8.20 -1.42
CA LEU A 19 -1.33 -8.51 -2.29
C LEU A 19 -1.80 -9.93 -1.97
N GLN A 20 -3.03 -10.06 -1.46
CA GLN A 20 -3.60 -11.37 -1.13
C GLN A 20 -4.49 -11.90 -2.27
N GLU A 21 -5.69 -11.33 -2.41
CA GLU A 21 -6.67 -11.70 -3.41
C GLU A 21 -7.18 -10.47 -4.16
N PRO A 22 -7.67 -10.59 -5.41
CA PRO A 22 -8.05 -9.44 -6.25
C PRO A 22 -9.11 -8.50 -5.66
N LEU A 23 -9.91 -9.00 -4.72
CA LEU A 23 -10.96 -8.24 -4.02
C LEU A 23 -10.63 -7.98 -2.54
N SER A 24 -9.43 -8.37 -2.10
CA SER A 24 -8.99 -8.21 -0.72
C SER A 24 -8.14 -6.93 -0.56
N PRO A 25 -8.18 -6.27 0.61
CA PRO A 25 -7.41 -5.08 0.88
C PRO A 25 -5.92 -5.32 0.63
N THR A 26 -5.28 -4.40 -0.09
CA THR A 26 -3.82 -4.40 -0.27
C THR A 26 -3.19 -3.59 0.84
N LEU A 27 -2.25 -4.18 1.56
CA LEU A 27 -1.49 -3.48 2.59
C LEU A 27 -0.19 -2.96 1.98
N LEU A 28 0.08 -1.67 2.20
CA LEU A 28 1.33 -1.01 1.86
C LEU A 28 2.07 -0.67 3.15
N THR A 29 3.35 -1.03 3.19
CA THR A 29 4.27 -0.71 4.30
C THR A 29 5.60 -0.20 3.77
N GLU A 30 6.27 0.64 4.55
CA GLU A 30 7.60 1.16 4.21
C GLU A 30 8.71 0.27 4.78
N GLU A 31 9.84 0.21 4.08
CA GLU A 31 11.01 -0.57 4.53
C GLU A 31 11.50 -0.12 5.91
N GLY A 32 11.32 -0.96 6.94
CA GLY A 32 11.79 -0.69 8.30
C GLY A 32 10.93 0.28 9.11
N ASN A 33 9.69 0.58 8.68
CA ASN A 33 8.73 1.34 9.47
C ASN A 33 7.40 0.57 9.63
N ASP A 34 7.31 -0.22 10.71
CA ASP A 34 6.11 -1.01 11.04
C ASP A 34 4.92 -0.17 11.53
N ARG A 35 5.13 1.12 11.82
CA ARG A 35 4.12 1.99 12.43
C ARG A 35 3.21 2.66 11.39
N TYR A 36 3.66 2.79 10.15
CA TYR A 36 2.86 3.40 9.08
C TYR A 36 2.37 2.32 8.12
N ARG A 37 1.05 2.12 8.11
CA ARG A 37 0.38 1.09 7.32
C ARG A 37 -0.70 1.77 6.49
N CYS A 38 -0.54 1.78 5.17
CA CYS A 38 -1.57 2.25 4.25
C CYS A 38 -2.38 1.06 3.74
N VAL A 39 -3.70 1.10 3.90
CA VAL A 39 -4.59 0.09 3.32
C VAL A 39 -5.23 0.69 2.08
N VAL A 40 -5.05 0.04 0.93
CA VAL A 40 -5.70 0.41 -0.33
C VAL A 40 -6.73 -0.67 -0.66
N MET A 41 -8.00 -0.26 -0.72
CA MET A 41 -9.08 -1.15 -1.14
C MET A 41 -9.06 -1.32 -2.66
N PRO A 42 -9.12 -2.56 -3.17
CA PRO A 42 -9.26 -2.79 -4.59
C PRO A 42 -10.65 -2.34 -5.06
N MET A 43 -10.73 -1.91 -6.31
CA MET A 43 -12.00 -1.72 -7.00
C MET A 43 -12.16 -2.83 -8.02
N ARG A 44 -13.39 -3.33 -8.17
CA ARG A 44 -13.72 -4.34 -9.18
C ARG A 44 -13.58 -3.67 -10.56
N ILE A 45 -12.64 -4.18 -11.38
CA ILE A 45 -12.46 -3.80 -12.79
C ILE A 45 -13.26 -4.77 -13.66
#